data_AF-A0A5E4LR77-F1
#
_entry.id   AF-A0A5E4LR77-F1
#
_cell.length_a   1.000
_cell.length_b   1.000
_cell.length_c   1.000
_cell.angle_alpha   90.00
_cell.angle_beta   90.00
_cell.angle_gamma   90.00
#
_symmetry.space_group_name_H-M   'P 1'
#
loop_
_entity.id
_entity.type
_entity.pdbx_description
1 polymer ?
#
loop_
_entity_poly.entity_id
_entity_poly.type
_entity_poly.pdbx_seq_one_letter_code
_entity_poly.pdbx_strand_id
1 'polypeptide(L)'
;MPYSRWRPRPATWARFSKAIRQLRLGGAAGLQTDRGDSLYIIVGVDPGTTIAIAAVDLNGKIVGAWSGRDEGKERTLEHARRFGVPCLFASDVAKAPETVAKIAAWSNVRLFTPPRDMTQSEKIGLAKGQTYSNEHELDAIAAALRAYHNFENKLRMIDRAMAELGLEARAEEVKRLAIGGLSVHLALLMFEEERKLREPRSEGGGKEQVARQTPEQRRDLAEELMALANSNMELRKAVERLEREKAELEERLREVERSVAWRLRRDAEIAHRDRMILSLRERLDERWGRKGGKKGQGGKAGEKSEGKSGEKAGARKDLKGLAEKGKEVDLDALVQKHRYG
;
A
#
# COMPACT_ATOMS: atom_id res chain seq x y z
N MET A 1 -15.05 44.48 9.04
CA MET A 1 -15.96 43.36 9.39
C MET A 1 -15.23 42.45 10.37
N PRO A 2 -15.83 42.05 11.51
CA PRO A 2 -15.10 41.26 12.48
C PRO A 2 -14.95 39.82 11.99
N TYR A 3 -13.70 39.34 11.98
CA TYR A 3 -13.32 37.98 11.64
C TYR A 3 -13.99 36.99 12.61
N SER A 4 -14.84 36.13 12.07
CA SER A 4 -15.32 34.94 12.75
C SER A 4 -14.13 34.02 13.03
N ARG A 5 -13.71 34.01 14.29
CA ARG A 5 -12.75 33.07 14.89
C ARG A 5 -13.14 31.65 14.50
N TRP A 6 -12.37 31.00 13.61
CA TRP A 6 -12.60 29.60 13.27
C TRP A 6 -12.27 28.75 14.51
N ARG A 7 -13.33 28.38 15.25
CA ARG A 7 -13.30 27.31 16.23
C ARG A 7 -13.83 26.06 15.52
N PRO A 8 -13.13 24.91 15.55
CA PRO A 8 -13.73 23.67 15.10
C PRO A 8 -15.01 23.43 15.93
N ARG A 9 -16.11 23.07 15.26
CA ARG A 9 -17.40 22.85 15.92
C ARG A 9 -17.22 21.77 17.02
N PRO A 10 -17.79 21.96 18.23
CA PRO A 10 -17.63 21.02 19.37
C PRO A 10 -17.94 19.55 19.03
N ALA A 11 -18.80 19.32 18.04
CA ALA A 11 -19.22 18.00 17.58
C ALA A 11 -18.12 17.19 16.87
N THR A 12 -17.16 17.83 16.18
CA THR A 12 -16.04 17.10 15.55
C THR A 12 -15.04 16.65 16.60
N TRP A 13 -14.75 17.52 17.58
CA TRP A 13 -13.90 17.22 18.73
C TRP A 13 -14.45 16.14 19.65
N ALA A 14 -15.76 16.15 19.93
CA ALA A 14 -16.40 15.11 20.73
C ALA A 14 -16.37 13.73 20.04
N ARG A 15 -16.53 13.68 18.70
CA ARG A 15 -16.40 12.44 17.92
C ARG A 15 -14.95 11.96 17.86
N PHE A 16 -13.99 12.89 17.79
CA PHE A 16 -12.55 12.60 17.81
C PHE A 16 -12.10 12.07 19.19
N SER A 17 -12.53 12.72 20.27
CA SER A 17 -12.34 12.28 21.66
C SER A 17 -12.96 10.90 21.94
N LYS A 18 -14.14 10.62 21.36
CA LYS A 18 -14.79 9.30 21.44
C LYS A 18 -14.00 8.23 20.69
N ALA A 19 -13.45 8.54 19.52
CA ALA A 19 -12.58 7.63 18.75
C ALA A 19 -11.28 7.31 19.52
N ILE A 20 -10.69 8.30 20.19
CA ILE A 20 -9.53 8.13 21.08
C ILE A 20 -9.88 7.24 22.29
N ARG A 21 -11.05 7.46 22.91
CA ARG A 21 -11.56 6.58 23.98
C ARG A 21 -11.79 5.16 23.51
N GLN A 22 -12.30 4.96 22.28
CA GLN A 22 -12.49 3.63 21.68
C GLN A 22 -11.16 2.93 21.35
N LEU A 23 -10.13 3.67 20.90
CA LEU A 23 -8.77 3.15 20.76
C LEU A 23 -8.15 2.69 22.10
N ARG A 24 -8.58 3.31 23.22
CA ARG A 24 -8.14 2.96 24.57
C ARG A 24 -8.90 1.78 25.17
N LEU A 25 -10.20 1.63 24.86
CA LEU A 25 -11.07 0.56 25.37
C LEU A 25 -10.79 -0.82 24.75
N GLY A 26 -10.00 -0.91 23.68
CA GLY A 26 -9.53 -2.18 23.11
C GLY A 26 -8.34 -2.83 23.86
N GLY A 27 -7.76 -2.12 24.83
CA GLY A 27 -6.61 -2.57 25.62
C GLY A 27 -7.03 -3.47 26.79
N ALA A 28 -7.21 -4.76 26.54
CA ALA A 28 -7.13 -5.77 27.59
C ALA A 28 -5.65 -5.98 27.97
N ALA A 29 -5.41 -6.25 29.25
CA ALA A 29 -4.09 -6.40 29.88
C ALA A 29 -3.10 -7.23 29.04
N GLY A 30 -2.10 -6.57 28.45
CA GLY A 30 -0.92 -7.19 27.85
C GLY A 30 0.30 -7.04 28.76
N LEU A 31 1.43 -7.68 28.40
CA LEU A 31 2.69 -7.54 29.15
C LEU A 31 3.02 -6.06 29.41
N GLN A 32 3.36 -5.77 30.66
CA GLN A 32 3.88 -4.46 31.05
C GLN A 32 5.37 -4.41 30.72
N THR A 33 5.81 -3.27 30.22
CA THR A 33 7.23 -2.91 30.11
C THR A 33 7.80 -2.67 31.51
N ASP A 34 9.14 -2.67 31.64
CA ASP A 34 9.85 -2.37 32.90
C ASP A 34 9.47 -1.00 33.51
N ARG A 35 8.79 -0.14 32.74
CA ARG A 35 8.30 1.19 33.15
C ARG A 35 6.84 1.22 33.60
N GLY A 36 6.15 0.07 33.63
CA GLY A 36 4.73 -0.06 34.00
C GLY A 36 3.74 0.26 32.88
N ASP A 37 4.22 0.59 31.68
CA ASP A 37 3.39 0.88 30.51
C ASP A 37 3.11 -0.39 29.69
N SER A 38 1.94 -0.47 29.05
CA SER A 38 1.61 -1.60 28.16
C SER A 38 2.58 -1.70 26.99
N LEU A 39 3.16 -2.89 26.76
CA LEU A 39 4.00 -3.16 25.60
C LEU A 39 3.16 -3.16 24.33
N TYR A 40 3.41 -2.25 23.39
CA TYR A 40 2.72 -2.21 22.11
C TYR A 40 3.45 -3.05 21.07
N ILE A 41 2.69 -3.80 20.27
CA ILE A 41 3.24 -4.77 19.32
C ILE A 41 2.61 -4.65 17.93
N ILE A 42 3.43 -4.94 16.93
CA ILE A 42 3.04 -5.25 15.55
C ILE A 42 2.92 -6.76 15.45
N VAL A 43 1.78 -7.25 14.95
CA VAL A 43 1.46 -8.68 14.89
C VAL A 43 1.41 -9.13 13.45
N GLY A 44 2.37 -9.93 13.02
CA GLY A 44 2.29 -10.66 11.75
C GLY A 44 1.38 -11.88 11.91
N VAL A 45 0.55 -12.15 10.92
CA VAL A 45 -0.40 -13.26 10.91
C VAL A 45 -0.28 -14.03 9.61
N ASP A 46 0.01 -15.32 9.71
CA ASP A 46 -0.05 -16.27 8.59
C ASP A 46 -1.29 -17.17 8.76
N PRO A 47 -2.32 -17.02 7.92
CA PRO A 47 -3.55 -17.79 8.02
C PRO A 47 -3.51 -19.08 7.16
N GLY A 48 -4.05 -20.17 7.70
CA GLY A 48 -4.18 -21.43 6.98
C GLY A 48 -4.94 -22.47 7.80
N THR A 49 -4.69 -23.76 7.53
CA THR A 49 -5.11 -24.85 8.44
C THR A 49 -4.42 -24.74 9.81
N THR A 50 -3.20 -24.20 9.80
CA THR A 50 -2.48 -23.73 10.98
C THR A 50 -2.43 -22.21 10.88
N ILE A 51 -2.86 -21.50 11.93
CA ILE A 51 -2.64 -20.06 12.05
C ILE A 51 -1.36 -19.84 12.84
N ALA A 52 -0.48 -18.99 12.34
CA ALA A 52 0.69 -18.53 13.06
C ALA A 52 0.64 -17.03 13.28
N ILE A 53 1.15 -16.60 14.44
CA ILE A 53 1.32 -15.19 14.77
C ILE A 53 2.75 -14.94 15.25
N ALA A 54 3.25 -13.75 14.96
CA ALA A 54 4.52 -13.26 15.49
C ALA A 54 4.35 -11.82 15.96
N ALA A 55 4.90 -11.50 17.12
CA ALA A 55 4.84 -10.18 17.73
C ALA A 55 6.22 -9.51 17.70
N VAL A 56 6.25 -8.28 17.20
CA VAL A 56 7.42 -7.40 17.17
C VAL A 56 7.09 -6.12 17.93
N ASP A 57 7.96 -5.67 18.82
CA ASP A 57 7.76 -4.40 19.51
C ASP A 57 8.00 -3.19 18.60
N LEU A 58 7.76 -1.97 19.09
CA LEU A 58 7.94 -0.75 18.29
C LEU A 58 9.41 -0.32 18.14
N ASN A 59 10.35 -1.15 18.60
CA ASN A 59 11.80 -1.00 18.42
C ASN A 59 12.37 -2.08 17.49
N GLY A 60 11.53 -2.94 16.92
CA GLY A 60 11.92 -3.97 15.97
C GLY A 60 12.40 -5.28 16.60
N LYS A 61 12.25 -5.45 17.92
CA LYS A 61 12.60 -6.69 18.61
C LYS A 61 11.43 -7.67 18.56
N ILE A 62 11.71 -8.93 18.22
CA ILE A 62 10.73 -10.00 18.32
C ILE A 62 10.43 -10.29 19.80
N VAL A 63 9.15 -10.21 20.16
CA VAL A 63 8.63 -10.49 21.49
C VAL A 63 8.28 -11.97 21.64
N GLY A 64 7.74 -12.57 20.58
CA GLY A 64 7.39 -13.99 20.57
C GLY A 64 6.70 -14.39 19.27
N ALA A 65 6.63 -15.71 19.05
CA ALA A 65 5.86 -16.32 17.97
C ALA A 65 5.06 -17.50 18.51
N TRP A 66 3.96 -17.82 17.86
CA TRP A 66 3.09 -18.93 18.23
C TRP A 66 2.34 -19.44 17.00
N SER A 67 2.08 -20.75 16.95
CA SER A 67 1.29 -21.40 15.91
C SER A 67 0.31 -22.43 16.50
N GLY A 68 -0.86 -22.60 15.86
CA GLY A 68 -1.90 -23.53 16.31
C GLY A 68 -2.92 -23.88 15.21
N ARG A 69 -3.60 -25.03 15.35
CA ARG A 69 -4.64 -25.51 14.41
C ARG A 69 -6.05 -25.30 14.96
N ASP A 70 -7.01 -25.10 14.06
CA ASP A 70 -8.46 -24.96 14.36
C ASP A 70 -8.80 -23.78 15.28
N GLU A 71 -8.05 -22.69 15.11
CA GLU A 71 -8.09 -21.52 15.98
C GLU A 71 -8.84 -20.38 15.30
N GLY A 72 -9.93 -19.93 15.93
CA GLY A 72 -10.73 -18.81 15.45
C GLY A 72 -10.12 -17.45 15.78
N LYS A 73 -10.59 -16.39 15.09
CA LYS A 73 -10.14 -15.00 15.24
C LYS A 73 -10.01 -14.48 16.68
N GLU A 74 -10.87 -14.96 17.59
CA GLU A 74 -10.90 -14.56 19.00
C GLU A 74 -9.71 -15.09 19.77
N ARG A 75 -9.42 -16.39 19.63
CA ARG A 75 -8.28 -17.02 20.29
C ARG A 75 -6.95 -16.53 19.71
N THR A 76 -6.88 -16.31 18.40
CA THR A 76 -5.70 -15.68 17.77
C THR A 76 -5.39 -14.31 18.39
N LEU A 77 -6.42 -13.49 18.61
CA LEU A 77 -6.26 -12.20 19.28
C LEU A 77 -5.86 -12.36 20.76
N GLU A 78 -6.39 -13.36 21.45
CA GLU A 78 -5.98 -13.67 22.83
C GLU A 78 -4.51 -14.05 22.90
N HIS A 79 -4.03 -14.92 22.02
CA HIS A 79 -2.61 -15.29 21.91
C HIS A 79 -1.74 -14.07 21.60
N ALA A 80 -2.16 -13.19 20.68
CA ALA A 80 -1.46 -11.94 20.42
C ALA A 80 -1.38 -11.04 21.67
N ARG A 81 -2.48 -10.94 22.42
CA ARG A 81 -2.55 -10.14 23.66
C ARG A 81 -1.62 -10.65 24.77
N ARG A 82 -1.30 -11.95 24.77
CA ARG A 82 -0.29 -12.52 25.68
C ARG A 82 1.11 -12.01 25.39
N PHE A 83 1.40 -11.51 24.19
CA PHE A 83 2.69 -10.89 23.87
C PHE A 83 2.71 -9.38 24.14
N GLY A 84 1.55 -8.71 24.07
CA GLY A 84 1.45 -7.26 24.24
C GLY A 84 0.15 -6.73 23.64
N VAL A 85 -0.01 -5.41 23.61
CA VAL A 85 -1.19 -4.75 23.04
C VAL A 85 -1.00 -4.55 21.53
N PRO A 86 -1.79 -5.24 20.67
CA PRO A 86 -1.67 -5.11 19.23
C PRO A 86 -2.03 -3.69 18.76
N CYS A 87 -1.14 -3.08 17.98
CA CYS A 87 -1.37 -1.76 17.37
C CYS A 87 -1.37 -1.79 15.84
N LEU A 88 -0.90 -2.89 15.24
CA LEU A 88 -0.93 -3.16 13.81
C LEU A 88 -0.97 -4.67 13.59
N PHE A 89 -1.83 -5.14 12.70
CA PHE A 89 -1.75 -6.47 12.12
C PHE A 89 -1.05 -6.40 10.77
N ALA A 90 -0.31 -7.45 10.41
CA ALA A 90 0.43 -7.52 9.15
C ALA A 90 0.25 -8.89 8.48
N SER A 91 0.26 -8.90 7.16
CA SER A 91 0.32 -10.11 6.34
C SER A 91 1.46 -9.97 5.33
N ASP A 92 2.00 -11.10 4.87
CA ASP A 92 3.09 -11.24 3.91
C ASP A 92 2.66 -11.17 2.44
N VAL A 93 1.35 -11.18 2.18
CA VAL A 93 0.76 -11.08 0.83
C VAL A 93 0.12 -9.71 0.59
N ALA A 94 0.14 -9.26 -0.66
CA ALA A 94 -0.35 -7.94 -1.04
C ALA A 94 -1.85 -7.78 -0.84
N LYS A 95 -2.61 -8.83 -1.20
CA LYS A 95 -4.04 -8.91 -0.93
C LYS A 95 -4.24 -9.63 0.40
N ALA A 96 -4.59 -8.86 1.43
CA ALA A 96 -4.88 -9.36 2.77
C ALA A 96 -5.82 -10.59 2.73
N PRO A 97 -5.45 -11.71 3.36
CA PRO A 97 -6.36 -12.83 3.53
C PRO A 97 -7.56 -12.42 4.40
N GLU A 98 -8.73 -12.99 4.12
CA GLU A 98 -9.99 -12.62 4.77
C GLU A 98 -9.92 -12.78 6.29
N THR A 99 -9.25 -13.84 6.78
CA THR A 99 -9.05 -14.10 8.21
C THR A 99 -8.30 -12.96 8.89
N VAL A 100 -7.21 -12.47 8.28
CA VAL A 100 -6.39 -11.38 8.84
C VAL A 100 -7.17 -10.07 8.83
N ALA A 101 -7.90 -9.79 7.75
CA ALA A 101 -8.78 -8.63 7.65
C ALA A 101 -9.88 -8.65 8.72
N LYS A 102 -10.50 -9.80 8.98
CA LYS A 102 -11.49 -9.98 10.05
C LYS A 102 -10.89 -9.77 11.44
N ILE A 103 -9.70 -10.30 11.72
CA ILE A 103 -9.01 -10.10 13.01
C ILE A 103 -8.72 -8.61 13.24
N ALA A 104 -8.16 -7.93 12.24
CA ALA A 104 -7.86 -6.50 12.31
C ALA A 104 -9.12 -5.66 12.52
N ALA A 105 -10.19 -5.91 11.76
CA ALA A 105 -11.47 -5.21 11.91
C ALA A 105 -12.12 -5.46 13.28
N TRP A 106 -12.13 -6.71 13.75
CA TRP A 106 -12.71 -7.09 15.04
C TRP A 106 -11.98 -6.45 16.23
N SER A 107 -10.65 -6.34 16.12
CA SER A 107 -9.81 -5.70 17.15
C SER A 107 -9.76 -4.18 17.03
N ASN A 108 -10.37 -3.59 16.00
CA ASN A 108 -10.26 -2.16 15.67
C ASN A 108 -8.79 -1.69 15.53
N VAL A 109 -7.97 -2.54 14.93
CA VAL A 109 -6.55 -2.32 14.66
C VAL A 109 -6.33 -2.27 13.15
N ARG A 110 -5.39 -1.45 12.69
CA ARG A 110 -5.08 -1.38 11.25
C ARG A 110 -4.40 -2.65 10.76
N LEU A 111 -4.60 -2.93 9.47
CA LEU A 111 -3.91 -3.98 8.75
C LEU A 111 -2.90 -3.36 7.78
N PHE A 112 -1.68 -3.90 7.79
CA PHE A 112 -0.63 -3.63 6.82
C PHE A 112 -0.50 -4.83 5.87
N THR A 113 -0.36 -4.53 4.57
CA THR A 113 0.06 -5.49 3.56
C THR A 113 1.19 -4.90 2.72
N PRO A 114 2.15 -5.72 2.25
CA PRO A 114 3.20 -5.26 1.35
C PRO A 114 2.63 -4.90 -0.04
N PRO A 115 3.37 -4.14 -0.86
CA PRO A 115 2.93 -3.78 -2.22
C PRO A 115 2.86 -4.97 -3.18
N ARG A 116 3.59 -6.04 -2.89
CA ARG A 116 3.58 -7.32 -3.60
C ARG A 116 3.79 -8.47 -2.61
N ASP A 117 3.42 -9.67 -3.03
CA ASP A 117 3.66 -10.88 -2.24
C ASP A 117 5.16 -11.05 -1.98
N MET A 118 5.48 -11.46 -0.76
CA MET A 118 6.85 -11.69 -0.32
C MET A 118 7.34 -13.05 -0.81
N THR A 119 8.54 -13.09 -1.40
CA THR A 119 9.14 -14.36 -1.81
C THR A 119 9.71 -15.11 -0.61
N GLN A 120 9.83 -16.43 -0.71
CA GLN A 120 10.43 -17.26 0.35
C GLN A 120 11.83 -16.77 0.75
N SER A 121 12.65 -16.34 -0.22
CA SER A 121 13.98 -15.76 0.03
C SER A 121 13.92 -14.46 0.84
N GLU A 122 12.95 -13.59 0.59
CA GLU A 122 12.75 -12.36 1.36
C GLU A 122 12.34 -12.66 2.80
N LYS A 123 11.45 -13.65 2.99
CA LYS A 123 11.01 -14.08 4.33
C LYS A 123 12.18 -14.59 5.16
N ILE A 124 12.99 -15.49 4.59
CA ILE A 124 14.22 -16.00 5.23
C ILE A 124 15.21 -14.87 5.51
N GLY A 125 15.36 -13.93 4.58
CA GLY A 125 16.25 -12.77 4.74
C GLY A 125 15.85 -11.87 5.91
N LEU A 126 14.55 -11.62 6.08
CA LEU A 126 14.03 -10.82 7.20
C LEU A 126 14.16 -11.54 8.54
N ALA A 127 13.90 -12.84 8.58
CA ALA A 127 14.01 -13.65 9.80
C ALA A 127 15.45 -14.12 10.11
N LYS A 128 16.46 -13.56 9.43
CA LYS A 128 17.85 -13.99 9.61
C LYS A 128 18.30 -13.78 11.07
N GLY A 129 18.79 -14.85 11.70
CA GLY A 129 19.24 -14.82 13.10
C GLY A 129 18.10 -15.00 14.12
N GLN A 130 16.89 -15.29 13.67
CA GLN A 130 15.75 -15.60 14.53
C GLN A 130 15.49 -17.10 14.56
N THR A 131 14.94 -17.57 15.68
CA THR A 131 14.49 -18.96 15.82
C THR A 131 13.00 -19.03 15.53
N TYR A 132 12.60 -20.04 14.77
CA TYR A 132 11.21 -20.34 14.42
C TYR A 132 11.02 -21.85 14.38
N SER A 133 9.83 -22.32 14.73
CA SER A 133 9.55 -23.76 14.87
C SER A 133 9.06 -24.39 13.57
N ASN A 134 8.45 -23.59 12.70
CA ASN A 134 7.88 -24.05 11.44
C ASN A 134 7.83 -22.92 10.39
N GLU A 135 7.46 -23.27 9.15
CA GLU A 135 7.35 -22.33 8.02
C GLU A 135 6.27 -21.26 8.24
N HIS A 136 5.18 -21.58 8.95
CA HIS A 136 4.13 -20.61 9.26
C HIS A 136 4.62 -19.52 10.22
N GLU A 137 5.42 -19.88 11.22
CA GLU A 137 6.05 -18.92 12.13
C GLU A 137 7.06 -18.04 11.39
N LEU A 138 7.82 -18.59 10.44
CA LEU A 138 8.69 -17.81 9.57
C LEU A 138 7.89 -16.76 8.77
N ASP A 139 6.75 -17.17 8.20
CA ASP A 139 5.88 -16.28 7.42
C ASP A 139 5.28 -15.17 8.29
N ALA A 140 4.81 -15.51 9.48
CA ALA A 140 4.31 -14.53 10.45
C ALA A 140 5.41 -13.56 10.92
N ILE A 141 6.62 -14.04 11.21
CA ILE A 141 7.77 -13.21 11.58
C ILE A 141 8.12 -12.25 10.43
N ALA A 142 8.19 -12.77 9.21
CA ALA A 142 8.50 -11.96 8.04
C ALA A 142 7.47 -10.87 7.81
N ALA A 143 6.18 -11.17 7.96
CA ALA A 143 5.10 -10.18 7.87
C ALA A 143 5.25 -9.07 8.93
N ALA A 144 5.51 -9.43 10.19
CA ALA A 144 5.68 -8.47 11.28
C ALA A 144 6.90 -7.55 11.06
N LEU A 145 8.05 -8.13 10.70
CA LEU A 145 9.28 -7.38 10.45
C LEU A 145 9.17 -6.50 9.20
N ARG A 146 8.53 -6.99 8.14
CA ARG A 146 8.25 -6.17 6.95
C ARG A 146 7.43 -4.94 7.30
N ALA A 147 6.39 -5.11 8.12
CA ALA A 147 5.58 -4.01 8.61
C ALA A 147 6.42 -3.03 9.45
N TYR A 148 7.23 -3.53 10.39
CA TYR A 148 8.14 -2.69 11.18
C TYR A 148 9.06 -1.85 10.29
N HIS A 149 9.75 -2.45 9.31
CA HIS A 149 10.65 -1.72 8.40
C HIS A 149 9.95 -0.64 7.58
N ASN A 150 8.67 -0.83 7.23
CA ASN A 150 7.88 0.21 6.57
C ASN A 150 7.66 1.44 7.48
N PHE A 151 7.56 1.25 8.79
CA PHE A 151 7.35 2.32 9.76
C PHE A 151 8.65 2.78 10.47
N GLU A 152 9.76 2.07 10.33
CA GLU A 152 11.01 2.29 11.06
C GLU A 152 11.49 3.75 11.01
N ASN A 153 11.49 4.36 9.83
CA ASN A 153 11.87 5.77 9.67
C ASN A 153 10.96 6.72 10.45
N LYS A 154 9.65 6.46 10.43
CA LYS A 154 8.64 7.26 11.15
C LYS A 154 8.79 7.09 12.66
N LEU A 155 9.05 5.87 13.13
CA LEU A 155 9.26 5.56 14.56
C LEU A 155 10.53 6.23 15.09
N ARG A 156 11.65 6.12 14.35
CA ARG A 156 12.89 6.82 14.71
C ARG A 156 12.74 8.34 14.75
N MET A 157 11.96 8.92 13.84
CA MET A 157 11.68 10.35 13.85
C MET A 157 10.91 10.75 15.12
N ILE A 158 9.96 9.92 15.57
CA ILE A 158 9.24 10.12 16.83
C ILE A 158 10.20 10.01 18.01
N ASP A 159 11.07 9.00 18.05
CA ASP A 159 12.04 8.83 19.13
C ASP A 159 12.93 10.07 19.29
N ARG A 160 13.46 10.60 18.17
CA ARG A 160 14.28 11.82 18.18
C ARG A 160 13.50 13.03 18.69
N ALA A 161 12.30 13.26 18.15
CA ALA A 161 11.46 14.38 18.57
C ALA A 161 11.07 14.30 20.05
N MET A 162 10.82 13.10 20.57
CA MET A 162 10.48 12.90 21.98
C MET A 162 11.70 13.06 22.89
N ALA A 163 12.89 12.67 22.44
CA ALA A 163 14.14 12.90 23.17
C ALA A 163 14.51 14.38 23.26
N GLU A 164 14.34 15.14 22.19
CA GLU A 164 14.54 16.60 22.20
C GLU A 164 13.61 17.32 23.19
N LEU A 165 12.44 16.75 23.45
CA LEU A 165 11.47 17.25 24.43
C LEU A 165 11.68 16.69 25.86
N GLY A 166 12.62 15.77 26.07
CA GLY A 166 12.84 15.08 27.35
C GLY A 166 11.67 14.17 27.77
N LEU A 167 10.99 13.56 26.80
CA LEU A 167 9.77 12.77 26.97
C LEU A 167 9.92 11.33 26.45
N GLU A 168 11.13 10.78 26.44
CA GLU A 168 11.47 9.45 25.94
C GLU A 168 10.64 8.34 26.61
N ALA A 169 10.28 8.55 27.89
CA ALA A 169 9.42 7.65 28.64
C ALA A 169 8.08 7.39 27.93
N ARG A 170 7.61 8.33 27.10
CA ARG A 170 6.28 8.32 26.51
C ARG A 170 6.28 8.22 24.98
N ALA A 171 7.45 8.00 24.37
CA ALA A 171 7.58 7.83 22.93
C ALA A 171 6.70 6.68 22.40
N GLU A 172 6.57 5.59 23.16
CA GLU A 172 5.73 4.44 22.83
C GLU A 172 4.24 4.79 22.61
N GLU A 173 3.69 5.73 23.40
CA GLU A 173 2.30 6.18 23.21
C GLU A 173 2.13 6.90 21.87
N VAL A 174 3.09 7.75 21.50
CA VAL A 174 3.08 8.52 20.24
C VAL A 174 3.30 7.60 19.05
N LYS A 175 4.22 6.64 19.17
CA LYS A 175 4.49 5.61 18.14
C LYS A 175 3.23 4.80 17.81
N ARG A 176 2.51 4.31 18.83
CA ARG A 176 1.23 3.61 18.63
C ARG A 176 0.23 4.46 17.85
N LEU A 177 0.06 5.73 18.23
CA LEU A 177 -0.87 6.64 17.54
C LEU A 177 -0.46 6.85 16.07
N ALA A 178 0.83 6.99 15.82
CA ALA A 178 1.39 7.15 14.49
C ALA A 178 1.20 5.91 13.61
N ILE A 179 1.34 4.70 14.17
CA ILE A 179 1.08 3.43 13.48
C ILE A 179 -0.42 3.23 13.22
N GLY A 180 -1.28 3.67 14.16
CA GLY A 180 -2.73 3.79 13.98
C GLY A 180 -3.15 4.77 12.89
N GLY A 181 -2.18 5.38 12.19
CA GLY A 181 -2.32 6.16 10.97
C GLY A 181 -2.54 7.65 11.16
N LEU A 182 -2.21 8.17 12.34
CA LEU A 182 -2.07 9.60 12.55
C LEU A 182 -0.73 10.09 11.99
N SER A 183 -0.70 11.36 11.55
CA SER A 183 0.58 12.01 11.24
C SER A 183 1.39 12.19 12.52
N VAL A 184 2.72 12.25 12.42
CA VAL A 184 3.57 12.43 13.61
C VAL A 184 3.24 13.73 14.33
N HIS A 185 3.01 14.81 13.58
CA HIS A 185 2.58 16.09 14.14
C HIS A 185 1.26 15.98 14.90
N LEU A 186 0.25 15.32 14.33
CA LEU A 186 -1.03 15.14 15.01
C LEU A 186 -0.92 14.22 16.22
N ALA A 187 -0.10 13.16 16.15
CA ALA A 187 0.17 12.27 17.28
C ALA A 187 0.83 13.02 18.46
N LEU A 188 1.78 13.92 18.17
CA LEU A 188 2.42 14.79 19.17
C LEU A 188 1.44 15.80 19.78
N LEU A 189 0.63 16.47 18.95
CA LEU A 189 -0.41 17.40 19.44
C LEU A 189 -1.42 16.70 20.35
N MET A 190 -1.91 15.53 19.93
CA MET A 190 -2.86 14.75 20.71
C MET A 190 -2.26 14.29 22.04
N PHE A 191 -0.99 13.90 22.01
CA PHE A 191 -0.25 13.53 23.21
C PHE A 191 -0.12 14.72 24.19
N GLU A 192 0.20 15.91 23.68
CA GLU A 192 0.32 17.12 24.49
C GLU A 192 -1.03 17.56 25.09
N GLU A 193 -2.12 17.38 24.36
CA GLU A 193 -3.45 17.68 24.85
C GLU A 193 -3.94 16.65 25.89
N GLU A 194 -3.65 15.37 25.69
CA GLU A 194 -3.88 14.34 26.72
C GLU A 194 -3.09 14.62 28.00
N ARG A 195 -1.85 15.13 27.88
CA ARG A 195 -1.05 15.58 29.03
C ARG A 195 -1.77 16.65 29.83
N LYS A 196 -2.21 17.71 29.14
CA LYS A 196 -2.92 18.84 29.74
C LYS A 196 -4.25 18.43 30.41
N LEU A 197 -4.85 17.32 29.98
CA LEU A 197 -6.08 16.78 30.56
C LEU A 197 -5.84 15.82 31.74
N ARG A 198 -4.67 15.16 31.81
CA ARG A 198 -4.31 14.25 32.92
C ARG A 198 -3.66 14.96 34.10
N GLU A 199 -2.96 16.07 33.87
CA GLU A 199 -2.49 16.92 34.95
C GLU A 199 -3.71 17.61 35.59
N PRO A 200 -3.91 17.51 36.94
CA PRO A 200 -4.95 18.29 37.58
C PRO A 200 -4.67 19.76 37.27
N ARG A 201 -5.68 20.51 36.83
CA ARG A 201 -5.57 21.97 36.69
C ARG A 201 -5.11 22.52 38.04
N SER A 202 -3.83 22.81 38.18
CA SER A 202 -3.40 23.81 39.14
C SER A 202 -3.99 25.11 38.63
N GLU A 203 -5.11 25.52 39.21
CA GLU A 203 -5.61 26.88 39.07
C GLU A 203 -4.53 27.81 39.62
N GLY A 204 -3.65 28.32 38.76
CA GLY A 204 -2.59 29.23 39.19
C GLY A 204 -1.61 29.74 38.14
N GLY A 205 -1.21 28.95 37.14
CA GLY A 205 -0.01 29.33 36.34
C GLY A 205 -0.23 30.17 35.07
N GLY A 206 -1.42 30.11 34.46
CA GLY A 206 -1.57 30.53 33.05
C GLY A 206 -1.81 32.03 32.79
N LYS A 207 -2.23 32.80 33.81
CA LYS A 207 -2.55 34.23 33.62
C LYS A 207 -1.36 35.16 33.88
N GLU A 208 -0.35 34.70 34.60
CA GLU A 208 0.76 35.56 35.03
C GLU A 208 1.84 35.78 33.95
N GLN A 209 2.02 34.84 33.00
CA GLN A 209 3.06 34.97 31.97
C GLN A 209 2.66 35.86 30.80
N VAL A 210 1.37 36.02 30.50
CA VAL A 210 0.90 36.94 29.43
C VAL A 210 1.01 38.40 29.88
N ALA A 211 0.99 38.66 31.18
CA ALA A 211 1.06 40.01 31.76
C ALA A 211 2.50 40.58 31.85
N ARG A 212 3.54 39.74 31.73
CA ARG A 212 4.95 40.14 31.92
C ARG A 212 5.73 40.41 30.63
N GLN A 213 5.11 40.30 29.45
CA GLN A 213 5.81 40.57 28.19
C GLN A 213 5.94 42.08 27.95
N THR A 214 7.15 42.56 27.67
CA THR A 214 7.35 43.96 27.29
C THR A 214 6.68 44.26 25.95
N PRO A 215 6.34 45.52 25.63
CA PRO A 215 5.72 45.88 24.36
C PRO A 215 6.54 45.45 23.14
N GLU A 216 7.88 45.38 23.27
CA GLU A 216 8.80 44.93 22.23
C GLU A 216 8.66 43.43 21.97
N GLN A 217 8.65 42.61 23.04
CA GLN A 217 8.46 41.16 22.92
C GLN A 217 7.11 40.78 22.29
N ARG A 218 6.08 41.60 22.50
CA ARG A 218 4.77 41.42 21.86
C ARG A 218 4.78 41.78 20.37
N ARG A 219 5.64 42.70 19.94
CA ARG A 219 5.81 43.07 18.53
C ARG A 219 6.59 42.00 17.79
N ASP A 220 7.71 41.55 18.35
CA ASP A 220 8.54 40.50 17.75
C ASP A 220 7.73 39.20 17.54
N LEU A 221 6.94 38.82 18.56
CA LEU A 221 6.06 37.66 18.47
C LEU A 221 4.93 37.85 17.44
N ALA A 222 4.43 39.08 17.28
CA ALA A 222 3.41 39.38 16.27
C ALA A 222 3.99 39.30 14.85
N GLU A 223 5.21 39.76 14.65
CA GLU A 223 5.93 39.65 13.37
C GLU A 223 6.22 38.18 13.02
N GLU A 224 6.68 37.39 14.00
CA GLU A 224 6.90 35.95 13.82
C GLU A 224 5.60 35.21 13.47
N LEU A 225 4.49 35.55 14.14
CA LEU A 225 3.17 34.99 13.82
C LEU A 225 2.70 35.36 12.41
N MET A 226 2.98 36.59 11.95
CA MET A 226 2.64 36.99 10.58
C MET A 226 3.52 36.27 9.55
N ALA A 227 4.82 36.14 9.79
CA ALA A 227 5.73 35.39 8.94
C ALA A 227 5.31 33.91 8.84
N LEU A 228 4.95 33.30 9.96
CA LEU A 228 4.50 31.92 10.02
C LEU A 228 3.13 31.72 9.36
N ALA A 229 2.23 32.70 9.48
CA ALA A 229 0.93 32.69 8.80
C ALA A 229 1.10 32.79 7.27
N ASN A 230 1.99 33.67 6.79
CA ASN A 230 2.31 33.80 5.37
C ASN A 230 2.95 32.52 4.82
N SER A 231 3.91 31.94 5.54
CA SER A 231 4.52 30.66 5.17
C SER A 231 3.48 29.54 5.09
N ASN A 232 2.57 29.44 6.06
CA ASN A 232 1.46 28.49 6.01
C ASN A 232 0.54 28.73 4.81
N MET A 233 0.26 29.97 4.45
CA MET A 233 -0.56 30.30 3.29
C MET A 233 0.13 29.86 1.98
N GLU A 234 1.42 30.12 1.84
CA GLU A 234 2.20 29.70 0.67
C GLU A 234 2.33 28.18 0.57
N LEU A 235 2.57 27.50 1.70
CA LEU A 235 2.58 26.04 1.76
C LEU A 235 1.22 25.45 1.36
N ARG A 236 0.10 26.05 1.80
CA ARG A 236 -1.24 25.62 1.40
C ARG A 236 -1.48 25.79 -0.09
N LYS A 237 -1.09 26.93 -0.68
CA LYS A 237 -1.16 27.13 -2.14
C LYS A 237 -0.30 26.13 -2.90
N ALA A 238 0.88 25.80 -2.38
CA ALA A 238 1.77 24.82 -3.00
C ALA A 238 1.15 23.41 -2.97
N VAL A 239 0.54 23.01 -1.85
CA VAL A 239 -0.21 21.75 -1.74
C VAL A 239 -1.34 21.71 -2.77
N GLU A 240 -2.16 22.76 -2.84
CA GLU A 240 -3.27 22.81 -3.78
C GLU A 240 -2.80 22.74 -5.25
N ARG A 241 -1.68 23.40 -5.58
CA ARG A 241 -1.07 23.30 -6.91
C ARG A 241 -0.59 21.88 -7.22
N LEU A 242 0.13 21.26 -6.30
CA LEU A 242 0.64 19.89 -6.46
C LEU A 242 -0.49 18.86 -6.58
N GLU A 243 -1.59 19.06 -5.85
CA GLU A 243 -2.77 18.21 -5.96
C GLU A 243 -3.44 18.33 -7.34
N ARG A 244 -3.51 19.53 -7.92
CA ARG A 244 -3.99 19.74 -9.29
C ARG A 244 -3.07 19.09 -10.31
N GLU A 245 -1.76 19.31 -10.20
CA GLU A 245 -0.77 18.69 -11.10
C GLU A 245 -0.84 17.16 -11.06
N LYS A 246 -0.99 16.59 -9.85
CA LYS A 246 -1.19 15.16 -9.67
C LYS A 246 -2.45 14.66 -10.38
N ALA A 247 -3.58 15.35 -10.22
CA ALA A 247 -4.83 14.98 -10.87
C ALA A 247 -4.72 15.03 -12.40
N GLU A 248 -4.03 16.05 -12.94
CA GLU A 248 -3.77 16.17 -14.38
C GLU A 248 -2.88 15.03 -14.91
N LEU A 249 -1.78 14.72 -14.20
CA LEU A 249 -0.88 13.63 -14.56
C LEU A 249 -1.58 12.27 -14.51
N GLU A 250 -2.42 12.03 -13.51
CA GLU A 250 -3.22 10.81 -13.41
C GLU A 250 -4.23 10.68 -14.56
N GLU A 251 -4.84 11.78 -15.02
CA GLU A 251 -5.73 11.74 -16.18
C GLU A 251 -4.98 11.46 -17.47
N ARG A 252 -3.82 12.09 -17.67
CA ARG A 252 -2.93 11.82 -18.82
C ARG A 252 -2.49 10.36 -18.83
N LEU A 253 -2.14 9.80 -17.67
CA LEU A 253 -1.80 8.39 -17.54
C LEU A 253 -2.97 7.50 -17.98
N ARG A 254 -4.18 7.77 -17.49
CA ARG A 254 -5.40 7.04 -17.90
C ARG A 254 -5.67 7.15 -19.40
N GLU A 255 -5.38 8.28 -20.03
CA GLU A 255 -5.53 8.46 -21.47
C GLU A 255 -4.52 7.63 -22.27
N VAL A 256 -3.25 7.64 -21.85
CA VAL A 256 -2.20 6.81 -22.46
C VAL A 256 -2.51 5.33 -22.31
N GLU A 257 -2.95 4.88 -21.14
CA GLU A 257 -3.37 3.49 -20.90
C GLU A 257 -4.52 3.08 -21.83
N ARG A 258 -5.55 3.92 -21.97
CA ARG A 258 -6.67 3.70 -22.91
C ARG A 258 -6.18 3.59 -24.35
N SER A 259 -5.28 4.47 -24.77
CA SER A 259 -4.70 4.46 -26.13
C SER A 259 -3.88 3.20 -26.41
N VAL A 260 -3.07 2.76 -25.45
CA VAL A 260 -2.30 1.51 -25.57
C VAL A 260 -3.25 0.30 -25.63
N ALA A 261 -4.25 0.24 -24.73
CA ALA A 261 -5.23 -0.84 -24.72
C ALA A 261 -6.07 -0.92 -26.01
N TRP A 262 -6.35 0.23 -26.64
CA TRP A 262 -7.03 0.25 -27.94
C TRP A 262 -6.13 -0.27 -29.06
N ARG A 263 -4.86 0.15 -29.10
CA ARG A 263 -3.89 -0.33 -30.10
C ARG A 263 -3.72 -1.85 -30.02
N LEU A 264 -3.52 -2.39 -28.81
CA LEU A 264 -3.38 -3.83 -28.60
C LEU A 264 -4.62 -4.62 -29.06
N ARG A 265 -5.83 -4.13 -28.76
CA ARG A 265 -7.07 -4.76 -29.24
C ARG A 265 -7.19 -4.74 -30.75
N ARG A 266 -6.84 -3.62 -31.38
CA ARG A 266 -6.85 -3.48 -32.84
C ARG A 266 -5.85 -4.45 -33.48
N ASP A 267 -4.63 -4.53 -32.97
CA ASP A 267 -3.59 -5.40 -33.50
C ASP A 267 -3.96 -6.89 -33.35
N ALA A 268 -4.59 -7.26 -32.22
CA ALA A 268 -5.10 -8.61 -32.01
C ALA A 268 -6.22 -8.98 -33.01
N GLU A 269 -7.15 -8.06 -33.28
CA GLU A 269 -8.22 -8.23 -34.27
C GLU A 269 -7.66 -8.35 -35.70
N ILE A 270 -6.68 -7.52 -36.06
CA ILE A 270 -5.99 -7.61 -37.36
C ILE A 270 -5.31 -8.98 -37.49
N ALA A 271 -4.55 -9.40 -36.48
CA ALA A 271 -3.90 -10.71 -36.49
C ALA A 271 -4.90 -11.88 -36.60
N HIS A 272 -6.07 -11.76 -35.97
CA HIS A 272 -7.14 -12.75 -36.11
C HIS A 272 -7.70 -12.79 -37.55
N ARG A 273 -7.97 -11.63 -38.15
CA ARG A 273 -8.43 -11.53 -39.54
C ARG A 273 -7.41 -12.06 -40.53
N ASP A 274 -6.13 -11.76 -40.34
CA ASP A 274 -5.06 -12.24 -41.21
C ASP A 274 -4.98 -13.78 -41.18
N ARG A 275 -5.12 -14.40 -40.00
CA ARG A 275 -5.24 -15.87 -39.88
C ARG A 275 -6.46 -16.41 -40.63
N MET A 276 -7.61 -15.75 -40.52
CA MET A 276 -8.80 -16.16 -41.27
C MET A 276 -8.60 -16.02 -42.79
N ILE A 277 -8.00 -14.93 -43.26
CA ILE A 277 -7.69 -14.72 -44.67
C ILE A 277 -6.76 -15.81 -45.20
N LEU A 278 -5.72 -16.17 -44.44
CA LEU A 278 -4.79 -17.24 -44.80
C LEU A 278 -5.51 -18.58 -44.94
N SER A 279 -6.29 -18.98 -43.93
CA SER A 279 -7.04 -20.25 -43.98
C SER A 279 -8.09 -20.29 -45.10
N LEU A 280 -8.77 -19.16 -45.39
CA LEU A 280 -9.71 -19.07 -46.50
C LEU A 280 -9.01 -19.15 -47.87
N ARG A 281 -7.82 -18.55 -48.00
CA ARG A 281 -7.00 -18.66 -49.22
C ARG A 281 -6.53 -20.08 -49.44
N GLU A 282 -6.06 -20.77 -48.41
CA GLU A 282 -5.69 -22.20 -48.50
C GLU A 282 -6.87 -23.05 -48.97
N ARG A 283 -8.06 -22.85 -48.40
CA ARG A 283 -9.29 -23.55 -48.82
C ARG A 283 -9.70 -23.26 -50.26
N LEU A 284 -9.46 -22.03 -50.75
CA LEU A 284 -9.72 -21.66 -52.15
C LEU A 284 -8.71 -22.31 -53.10
N ASP A 285 -7.42 -22.31 -52.73
CA ASP A 285 -6.36 -22.95 -53.51
C ASP A 285 -6.59 -24.47 -53.61
N GLU A 286 -7.02 -25.14 -52.53
CA GLU A 286 -7.42 -26.55 -52.56
C GLU A 286 -8.62 -26.80 -53.50
N ARG A 287 -9.60 -25.90 -53.48
CA ARG A 287 -10.81 -26.01 -54.30
C ARG A 287 -10.53 -25.73 -55.79
N TRP A 288 -9.64 -24.80 -56.10
CA TRP A 288 -9.22 -24.49 -57.47
C TRP A 288 -8.22 -25.51 -58.00
N GLY A 289 -7.31 -26.02 -57.17
CA GLY A 289 -6.46 -27.17 -57.51
C GLY A 289 -7.27 -28.42 -57.87
N ARG A 290 -8.40 -28.65 -57.18
CA ARG A 290 -9.37 -29.73 -57.54
C ARG A 290 -10.15 -29.46 -58.82
N LYS A 291 -10.46 -28.20 -59.16
CA LYS A 291 -11.22 -27.84 -60.39
C LYS A 291 -10.34 -27.75 -61.65
N GLY A 292 -9.02 -27.57 -61.50
CA GLY A 292 -8.06 -27.53 -62.62
C GLY A 292 -7.71 -28.89 -63.24
N GLY A 293 -8.16 -30.01 -62.65
CA GLY A 293 -7.87 -31.37 -63.12
C GLY A 293 -8.74 -31.91 -64.26
N LYS A 294 -9.69 -31.14 -64.80
CA LYS A 294 -10.52 -31.56 -65.94
C LYS A 294 -10.75 -30.41 -66.93
N LYS A 295 -10.22 -30.57 -68.15
CA LYS A 295 -10.17 -29.70 -69.35
C LYS A 295 -8.82 -28.97 -69.43
N GLY A 296 -7.96 -29.16 -70.43
CA GLY A 296 -8.03 -29.80 -71.73
C GLY A 296 -6.88 -29.18 -72.54
N GLN A 297 -6.15 -29.99 -73.31
CA GLN A 297 -5.07 -29.52 -74.18
C GLN A 297 -5.57 -28.44 -75.15
N GLY A 298 -4.83 -27.34 -75.30
CA GLY A 298 -5.03 -26.42 -76.42
C GLY A 298 -4.43 -25.02 -76.18
N GLY A 299 -3.43 -24.66 -76.99
CA GLY A 299 -3.17 -23.26 -77.37
C GLY A 299 -2.05 -22.54 -76.61
N LYS A 300 -0.84 -22.59 -77.16
CA LYS A 300 0.20 -21.55 -76.96
C LYS A 300 -0.26 -20.24 -77.58
N ALA A 301 -0.17 -19.14 -76.84
CA ALA A 301 0.20 -17.82 -77.37
C ALA A 301 0.75 -17.01 -76.18
N GLY A 302 1.97 -16.49 -76.34
CA GLY A 302 2.69 -15.81 -75.28
C GLY A 302 2.32 -14.34 -75.18
N GLU A 303 2.48 -13.80 -73.97
CA GLU A 303 2.82 -12.39 -73.77
C GLU A 303 3.71 -12.33 -72.52
N LYS A 304 4.93 -11.83 -72.71
CA LYS A 304 5.91 -11.65 -71.64
C LYS A 304 5.52 -10.42 -70.84
N SER A 305 5.24 -10.59 -69.55
CA SER A 305 5.36 -9.51 -68.56
C SER A 305 6.36 -9.94 -67.49
N GLU A 306 7.56 -9.38 -67.54
CA GLU A 306 8.55 -9.45 -66.48
C GLU A 306 7.97 -8.81 -65.21
N GLY A 307 7.99 -9.54 -64.09
CA GLY A 307 7.44 -9.02 -62.83
C GLY A 307 7.64 -9.96 -61.65
N LYS A 308 8.75 -9.75 -60.93
CA LYS A 308 8.96 -10.07 -59.50
C LYS A 308 8.45 -11.44 -59.01
N SER A 309 9.18 -12.50 -59.34
CA SER A 309 8.98 -13.86 -58.78
C SER A 309 9.87 -14.19 -57.57
N GLY A 310 10.71 -13.25 -57.09
CA GLY A 310 11.64 -13.47 -55.96
C GLY A 310 11.07 -13.25 -54.55
N GLU A 311 10.12 -12.33 -54.36
CA GLU A 311 9.66 -11.94 -53.00
C GLU A 311 8.57 -12.84 -52.41
N LYS A 312 7.81 -13.58 -53.24
CA LYS A 312 6.65 -14.37 -52.78
C LYS A 312 7.03 -15.68 -52.08
N ALA A 313 8.24 -16.20 -52.30
CA ALA A 313 8.69 -17.46 -51.70
C ALA A 313 9.21 -17.28 -50.26
N GLY A 314 9.80 -16.11 -49.95
CA GLY A 314 10.25 -15.75 -48.60
C GLY A 314 9.07 -15.53 -47.64
N ALA A 315 8.10 -14.69 -48.05
CA ALA A 315 6.93 -14.37 -47.23
C ALA A 315 6.07 -15.60 -46.86
N ARG A 316 5.99 -16.61 -47.73
CA ARG A 316 5.28 -17.88 -47.45
C ARG A 316 5.98 -18.74 -46.38
N LYS A 317 7.30 -18.65 -46.27
CA LYS A 317 8.09 -19.37 -45.25
C LYS A 317 7.98 -18.69 -43.89
N ASP A 318 7.99 -17.35 -43.88
CA ASP A 318 7.92 -16.54 -42.67
C ASP A 318 6.54 -16.60 -42.00
N LEU A 319 5.46 -16.68 -42.79
CA LEU A 319 4.09 -16.85 -42.28
C LEU A 319 3.86 -18.23 -41.64
N LYS A 320 4.53 -19.27 -42.14
CA LYS A 320 4.41 -20.63 -41.59
C LYS A 320 5.07 -20.75 -40.21
N GLY A 321 6.15 -20.00 -39.96
CA GLY A 321 6.81 -19.93 -38.66
C GLY A 321 6.03 -19.16 -37.57
N LEU A 322 5.08 -18.31 -37.96
CA LEU A 322 4.21 -17.58 -37.03
C LEU A 322 2.95 -18.36 -36.64
N ALA A 323 2.50 -19.30 -37.48
CA ALA A 323 1.34 -20.16 -37.21
C ALA A 323 1.60 -21.19 -36.09
N GLU A 324 2.85 -21.62 -35.89
CA GLU A 324 3.22 -22.61 -34.87
C GLU A 324 3.33 -22.05 -33.44
N LYS A 325 3.22 -20.73 -33.25
CA LYS A 325 3.33 -20.06 -31.94
C LYS A 325 2.02 -19.47 -31.40
N GLY A 326 0.87 -20.01 -31.84
CA GLY A 326 -0.45 -19.61 -31.34
C GLY A 326 -0.73 -20.15 -29.93
N LYS A 327 -0.09 -19.60 -28.89
CA LYS A 327 -0.71 -19.60 -27.56
C LYS A 327 -1.74 -18.47 -27.54
N GLU A 328 -2.96 -18.80 -27.14
CA GLU A 328 -4.04 -17.84 -26.87
C GLU A 328 -3.49 -16.81 -25.87
N VAL A 329 -3.27 -15.58 -26.34
CA VAL A 329 -2.72 -14.51 -25.49
C VAL A 329 -3.86 -13.93 -24.70
N ASP A 330 -3.90 -14.24 -23.41
CA ASP A 330 -4.79 -13.61 -22.45
C ASP A 330 -4.41 -12.12 -22.31
N LEU A 331 -5.18 -11.28 -23.01
CA LEU A 331 -4.97 -9.83 -23.05
C LEU A 331 -5.19 -9.18 -21.68
N ASP A 332 -6.04 -9.75 -20.82
CA ASP A 332 -6.29 -9.22 -19.48
C ASP A 332 -5.08 -9.50 -18.57
N ALA A 333 -4.45 -10.66 -18.71
CA ALA A 333 -3.20 -10.99 -18.00
C ALA A 333 -2.02 -10.09 -18.41
N LEU A 334 -1.94 -9.70 -19.69
CA LEU A 334 -0.87 -8.83 -20.19
C LEU A 334 -1.01 -7.38 -19.69
N VAL A 335 -2.25 -6.88 -19.63
CA VAL A 335 -2.58 -5.54 -19.11
C VAL A 335 -2.35 -5.48 -17.59
N GLN A 336 -2.70 -6.54 -16.85
CA GLN A 336 -2.40 -6.66 -15.42
C GLN A 336 -0.88 -6.64 -15.14
N LYS A 337 -0.08 -7.30 -15.98
CA LYS A 337 1.38 -7.38 -15.82
C LYS A 337 2.08 -6.01 -15.97
N HIS A 338 1.56 -5.13 -16.83
CA HIS A 338 2.12 -3.78 -17.03
C HIS A 338 1.61 -2.73 -16.03
N ARG A 339 0.58 -3.05 -15.24
CA ARG A 339 0.04 -2.18 -14.20
C ARG A 339 0.87 -2.17 -12.90
N TYR A 340 1.72 -3.18 -12.71
CA TYR A 340 2.51 -3.40 -11.48
C TYR A 340 4.02 -3.65 -11.75
N GLY A 341 4.49 -3.34 -12.96
CA GLY A 341 5.89 -3.53 -13.39
C GLY A 341 6.76 -2.29 -13.21
#